data_AF-A0AAP0R0E8-F1
#
_entry.id   AF-A0AAP0R0E8-F1
#
_cell.length_a   1.000
_cell.length_b   1.000
_cell.length_c   1.000
_cell.angle_alpha   90.00
_cell.angle_beta   90.00
_cell.angle_gamma   90.00
#
_symmetry.space_group_name_H-M   'P 1'
#
loop_
_entity.id
_entity.type
_entity.pdbx_description
1 polymer ?
#
loop_
_entity_poly.entity_id
_entity_poly.type
_entity_poly.pdbx_seq_one_letter_code
_entity_poly.pdbx_strand_id
1 'polypeptide(L)'
;MEEEFLEFHVAFERGRLIFFRVQGWLSRVEAVEAEVGELTRDTSQEIEKLCLGGYCSKNCKSSYKFGKKVSKKLQLVATLIDDGDFAVVAEKVPQPAVDKRPLQPTIIGLESTFDKVWRCLVEGQFGIIGLYGMGGVGKTTLLF
;
A
#
# COMPACT_ATOMS: atom_id res chain seq x y z
N MET A 1 7.71 8.48 14.98
CA MET A 1 8.24 7.45 14.05
C MET A 1 7.59 6.09 14.28
N GLU A 2 7.63 5.50 15.49
CA GLU A 2 6.95 4.21 15.76
C GLU A 2 5.42 4.30 15.66
N GLU A 3 4.79 5.38 16.13
CA GLU A 3 3.32 5.55 16.04
C GLU A 3 2.81 5.71 14.60
N GLU A 4 3.57 6.36 13.72
CA GLU A 4 3.23 6.50 12.30
C GLU A 4 3.33 5.16 11.55
N PHE A 5 4.35 4.36 11.87
CA PHE A 5 4.49 3.01 11.34
C PHE A 5 3.32 2.10 11.77
N LEU A 6 2.82 2.27 13.00
CA LEU A 6 1.67 1.53 13.51
C LEU A 6 0.36 1.95 12.82
N GLU A 7 0.13 3.25 12.63
CA GLU A 7 -0.99 3.78 11.84
C GLU A 7 -0.96 3.25 10.40
N PHE A 8 0.23 3.12 9.80
CA PHE A 8 0.42 2.61 8.46
C PHE A 8 0.09 1.11 8.34
N HIS A 9 0.58 0.30 9.29
CA HIS A 9 0.28 -1.13 9.36
C HIS A 9 -1.24 -1.37 9.55
N VAL A 10 -1.86 -0.59 10.45
CA VAL A 10 -3.31 -0.63 10.68
C VAL A 10 -4.11 -0.14 9.46
N ALA A 11 -3.61 0.84 8.71
CA ALA A 11 -4.23 1.32 7.48
C ALA A 11 -4.19 0.27 6.35
N PHE A 12 -3.06 -0.44 6.23
CA PHE A 12 -2.88 -1.55 5.29
C PHE A 12 -3.83 -2.72 5.61
N GLU A 13 -3.91 -3.15 6.88
CA GLU A 13 -4.83 -4.23 7.30
C GLU A 13 -6.31 -3.86 7.13
N ARG A 14 -6.65 -2.57 7.17
CA ARG A 14 -8.03 -2.08 7.00
C ARG A 14 -8.40 -1.74 5.55
N GLY A 15 -7.57 -2.12 4.57
CA GLY A 15 -7.83 -1.91 3.15
C GLY A 15 -7.89 -0.44 2.75
N ARG A 16 -7.15 0.44 3.44
CA ARG A 16 -7.07 1.87 3.09
C ARG A 16 -6.09 2.07 1.94
N LEU A 17 -6.39 3.00 1.03
CA LEU A 17 -5.47 3.37 -0.04
C LEU A 17 -4.46 4.37 0.50
N ILE A 18 -3.20 3.95 0.62
CA ILE A 18 -2.09 4.82 1.00
C ILE A 18 -1.77 5.73 -0.17
N PHE A 19 -1.52 7.01 0.09
CA PHE A 19 -1.16 7.96 -0.97
C PHE A 19 0.20 7.61 -1.59
N PHE A 20 0.29 7.71 -2.92
CA PHE A 20 1.53 7.48 -3.67
C PHE A 20 2.72 8.31 -3.15
N ARG A 21 2.48 9.55 -2.68
CA ARG A 21 3.55 10.38 -2.11
C ARG A 21 4.18 9.76 -0.85
N VAL A 22 3.35 9.12 -0.02
CA VAL A 22 3.77 8.51 1.24
C VAL A 22 4.48 7.19 0.96
N GLN A 23 3.97 6.38 0.02
CA GLN A 23 4.68 5.17 -0.44
C GLN A 23 6.06 5.52 -1.01
N GLY A 24 6.13 6.53 -1.89
CA GLY A 24 7.39 6.96 -2.48
C GLY A 24 8.36 7.54 -1.45
N TRP A 25 7.87 8.17 -0.38
CA TRP A 25 8.70 8.60 0.74
C TRP A 25 9.22 7.40 1.55
N LEU A 26 8.35 6.44 1.88
CA LEU A 26 8.71 5.25 2.64
C LEU A 26 9.79 4.43 1.93
N SER A 27 9.68 4.22 0.62
CA SER A 27 10.71 3.53 -0.15
C SER A 27 12.07 4.24 -0.12
N ARG A 28 12.09 5.58 -0.02
CA ARG A 28 13.36 6.31 0.16
C ARG A 28 13.92 6.12 1.57
N VAL A 29 13.06 6.11 2.59
CA VAL A 29 13.47 5.85 3.98
C VAL A 29 14.10 4.47 4.09
N GLU A 30 13.43 3.43 3.60
CA GLU A 30 13.93 2.05 3.62
C GLU A 30 15.28 1.91 2.90
N ALA A 31 15.44 2.55 1.74
CA ALA A 31 16.70 2.53 1.00
C ALA A 31 17.84 3.18 1.79
N VAL A 32 17.57 4.31 2.44
CA VAL A 32 18.57 5.04 3.23
C VAL A 32 18.91 4.30 4.51
N GLU A 33 17.94 3.67 5.15
CA GLU A 33 18.13 2.83 6.33
C GLU A 33 19.07 1.66 6.01
N ALA A 34 18.86 0.96 4.89
CA ALA A 34 19.75 -0.11 4.45
C ALA A 34 21.20 0.39 4.22
N GLU A 35 21.36 1.55 3.57
CA GLU A 35 22.69 2.14 3.34
C GLU A 35 23.37 2.60 4.64
N VAL A 36 22.61 3.12 5.62
CA VAL A 36 23.12 3.49 6.94
C VAL A 36 23.53 2.25 7.73
N GLY A 37 22.79 1.14 7.60
CA GLY A 37 23.17 -0.15 8.16
C GLY A 37 24.54 -0.62 7.65
N GLU A 38 24.77 -0.58 6.35
CA GLU A 38 26.09 -0.90 5.76
C GLU A 38 27.18 0.07 6.23
N LEU A 39 26.89 1.37 6.30
CA LEU A 39 27.85 2.37 6.76
C LEU A 39 28.24 2.15 8.24
N THR A 40 27.31 1.70 9.06
CA THR A 40 27.54 1.34 10.46
C THR A 40 28.47 0.13 10.54
N ARG A 41 28.27 -0.88 9.68
CA ARG A 41 29.16 -2.04 9.58
C ARG A 41 30.58 -1.66 9.14
N ASP A 42 30.70 -0.74 8.18
CA ASP A 42 31.98 -0.19 7.73
C ASP A 42 32.69 0.63 8.82
N THR A 43 31.93 1.28 9.72
CA THR A 43 32.48 2.05 10.85
C THR A 43 33.34 1.16 11.75
N SER A 44 32.88 -0.05 12.05
CA SER A 44 33.64 -1.02 12.86
C SER A 44 35.01 -1.31 12.23
N GLN A 45 35.08 -1.45 10.91
CA GLN A 45 36.34 -1.67 10.19
C GLN A 45 37.24 -0.42 10.17
N GLU A 46 36.67 0.79 10.11
CA GLU A 46 37.47 2.01 10.20
C GLU A 46 38.03 2.24 11.62
N ILE A 47 37.30 1.83 12.66
CA ILE A 47 37.80 1.87 14.06
C ILE A 47 39.05 0.98 14.21
N GLU A 48 39.08 -0.21 13.59
CA GLU A 48 40.26 -1.08 13.58
C GLU A 48 41.49 -0.47 12.88
N LYS A 49 41.27 0.49 11.97
CA LYS A 49 42.34 1.22 11.27
C LYS A 49 42.87 2.39 12.09
N LEU A 50 42.26 2.72 13.22
CA LEU A 50 42.78 3.73 14.12
C LEU A 50 44.00 3.22 14.91
N CYS A 51 44.83 4.14 15.35
CA CYS A 51 46.00 3.96 16.20
C CYS A 51 46.04 5.07 17.26
N LEU A 52 46.96 4.95 18.23
CA LEU A 52 47.11 5.90 19.36
C LEU A 52 45.78 6.14 20.13
N GLY A 53 45.11 5.05 20.53
CA GLY A 53 43.88 5.14 21.33
C GLY A 53 42.69 5.75 20.59
N GLY A 54 42.71 5.79 19.25
CA GLY A 54 41.60 6.31 18.42
C GLY A 54 41.86 7.68 17.80
N TYR A 55 42.97 8.34 18.12
CA TYR A 55 43.24 9.71 17.68
C TYR A 55 43.89 9.82 16.30
N CYS A 56 44.60 8.78 15.84
CA CYS A 56 45.25 8.79 14.54
C CYS A 56 44.69 7.69 13.66
N SER A 57 44.37 7.98 12.40
CA SER A 57 44.05 6.95 11.42
C SER A 57 45.33 6.50 10.72
N LYS A 58 45.50 5.19 10.52
CA LYS A 58 46.56 4.65 9.65
C LYS A 58 46.42 5.12 8.20
N ASN A 59 45.25 5.65 7.81
CA ASN A 59 44.98 6.08 6.44
C ASN A 59 44.02 7.29 6.39
N CYS A 60 44.52 8.50 6.69
CA CYS A 60 43.71 9.73 6.81
C CYS A 60 42.80 10.02 5.60
N LYS A 61 43.22 9.64 4.38
CA LYS A 61 42.40 9.84 3.16
C LYS A 61 41.14 8.95 3.16
N SER A 62 41.22 7.71 3.64
CA SER A 62 40.04 6.83 3.70
C SER A 62 39.07 7.33 4.76
N SER A 63 39.55 7.68 5.94
CA SER A 63 38.72 8.18 7.04
C SER A 63 38.04 9.51 6.69
N TYR A 64 38.70 10.42 5.96
CA TYR A 64 38.05 11.62 5.44
C TYR A 64 36.93 11.29 4.42
N LYS A 65 37.18 10.38 3.47
CA LYS A 65 36.16 9.94 2.51
C LYS A 65 34.97 9.29 3.23
N PHE A 66 35.23 8.50 4.27
CA PHE A 66 34.22 7.88 5.09
C PHE A 66 33.39 8.93 5.85
N GLY A 67 34.02 9.87 6.55
CA GLY A 67 33.34 10.96 7.24
C GLY A 67 32.48 11.81 6.30
N LYS A 68 32.94 12.05 5.05
CA LYS A 68 32.14 12.73 4.02
C LYS A 68 30.90 11.93 3.62
N LYS A 69 30.97 10.59 3.55
CA LYS A 69 29.80 9.74 3.30
C LYS A 69 28.81 9.84 4.46
N VAL A 70 29.28 9.72 5.70
CA VAL A 70 28.45 9.86 6.92
C VAL A 70 27.74 11.21 6.94
N SER A 71 28.46 12.31 6.73
CA SER A 71 27.88 13.66 6.72
C SER A 71 26.79 13.82 5.66
N LYS A 72 27.00 13.30 4.44
CA LYS A 72 25.97 13.32 3.39
C LYS A 72 24.73 12.51 3.76
N LYS A 73 24.91 11.33 4.37
CA LYS A 73 23.80 10.48 4.78
C LYS A 73 22.99 11.13 5.90
N LEU A 74 23.66 11.76 6.88
CA LEU A 74 22.98 12.55 7.92
C LEU A 74 22.14 13.69 7.35
N GLN A 75 22.66 14.42 6.37
CA GLN A 75 21.88 15.46 5.68
C GLN A 75 20.63 14.88 5.02
N LEU A 76 20.77 13.74 4.35
CA LEU A 76 19.68 13.10 3.64
C LEU A 76 18.61 12.54 4.59
N VAL A 77 19.03 11.99 5.74
CA VAL A 77 18.11 11.59 6.82
C VAL A 77 17.35 12.80 7.36
N ALA A 78 18.03 13.93 7.60
CA ALA A 78 17.35 15.15 8.04
C ALA A 78 16.30 15.61 7.03
N THR A 79 16.62 15.63 5.73
CA THR A 79 15.65 15.94 4.67
C THR A 79 14.48 14.96 4.65
N LEU A 80 14.71 13.66 4.87
CA LEU A 80 13.62 12.68 4.91
C LEU A 80 12.71 12.89 6.13
N ILE A 81 13.25 13.29 7.27
CA ILE A 81 12.45 13.65 8.45
C ILE A 81 11.56 14.84 8.13
N ASP A 82 12.11 15.90 7.50
CA ASP A 82 11.36 17.09 7.11
C ASP A 82 10.29 16.77 6.05
N ASP A 83 10.61 15.93 5.05
CA ASP A 83 9.69 15.47 4.00
C ASP A 83 8.57 14.57 4.54
N GLY A 84 8.76 13.96 5.73
CA GLY A 84 7.87 12.96 6.32
C GLY A 84 6.65 13.53 7.02
N ASP A 85 6.53 14.86 7.14
CA ASP A 85 5.40 15.51 7.81
C ASP A 85 4.12 15.45 6.96
N PHE A 86 3.38 14.36 7.10
CA PHE A 86 2.15 14.12 6.35
C PHE A 86 0.92 14.24 7.25
N ALA A 87 0.15 15.32 7.06
CA ALA A 87 -1.13 15.51 7.76
C ALA A 87 -2.18 14.39 7.49
N VAL A 88 -2.12 13.75 6.31
CA VAL A 88 -2.99 12.62 5.96
C VAL A 88 -2.19 11.61 5.13
N VAL A 89 -2.18 10.34 5.56
CA VAL A 89 -1.36 9.28 4.97
C VAL A 89 -2.14 8.29 4.08
N ALA A 90 -3.45 8.18 4.29
CA ALA A 90 -4.30 7.26 3.54
C ALA A 90 -5.74 7.77 3.45
N GLU A 91 -6.46 7.34 2.42
CA GLU A 91 -7.89 7.58 2.27
C GLU A 91 -8.70 6.40 2.78
N LYS A 92 -9.82 6.71 3.46
CA LYS A 92 -10.79 5.68 3.85
C LYS A 92 -11.54 5.26 2.59
N VAL A 93 -11.34 4.03 2.14
CA VAL A 93 -12.12 3.48 1.03
C VAL A 93 -13.60 3.55 1.41
N PRO A 94 -14.46 4.17 0.57
CA PRO A 94 -15.89 4.18 0.80
C PRO A 94 -16.36 2.74 0.94
N GLN A 95 -17.01 2.42 2.07
CA GLN A 95 -17.70 1.14 2.18
C GLN A 95 -18.76 1.11 1.07
N PRO A 96 -18.82 0.05 0.25
CA PRO A 96 -19.87 -0.06 -0.75
C PRO A 96 -21.21 0.06 -0.02
N ALA A 97 -22.09 0.93 -0.51
CA ALA A 97 -23.38 1.21 0.13
C ALA A 97 -24.31 -0.02 0.21
N VAL A 98 -23.93 -1.12 -0.46
CA VAL A 98 -24.65 -2.38 -0.55
C VAL A 98 -23.66 -3.52 -0.64
N ASP A 99 -23.84 -4.52 0.22
CA ASP A 99 -23.16 -5.80 0.10
C ASP A 99 -23.75 -6.60 -1.06
N LYS A 100 -22.89 -7.21 -1.88
CA LYS A 100 -23.34 -8.22 -2.85
C LYS A 100 -23.89 -9.40 -2.07
N ARG A 101 -25.20 -9.64 -2.15
CA ARG A 101 -25.80 -10.84 -1.58
C ARG A 101 -25.21 -12.07 -2.28
N PRO A 102 -24.79 -13.12 -1.54
CA PRO A 102 -24.33 -14.36 -2.16
C PRO A 102 -25.44 -14.94 -3.05
N LEU A 103 -25.10 -15.28 -4.29
CA LEU A 103 -26.02 -15.92 -5.23
C LEU A 103 -26.27 -17.37 -4.79
N GLN A 104 -27.50 -17.72 -4.44
CA GLN A 104 -27.96 -19.11 -4.29
C GLN A 104 -29.47 -19.19 -4.60
N PRO A 105 -30.00 -20.26 -5.23
CA PRO A 105 -29.42 -21.48 -5.82
C PRO A 105 -29.72 -21.61 -7.33
N THR A 106 -29.37 -22.76 -7.93
CA THR A 106 -29.73 -23.15 -9.31
C THR A 106 -31.22 -22.89 -9.59
N ILE A 107 -31.52 -21.98 -10.53
CA ILE A 107 -32.87 -21.71 -11.01
C ILE A 107 -33.32 -22.92 -11.83
N ILE A 108 -34.25 -23.73 -11.31
CA ILE A 108 -34.82 -24.88 -12.02
C ILE A 108 -36.25 -24.53 -12.47
N GLY A 109 -36.57 -24.71 -13.74
CA GLY A 109 -37.90 -24.52 -14.31
C GLY A 109 -38.20 -23.10 -14.83
N LEU A 110 -37.19 -22.22 -14.86
CA LEU A 110 -37.31 -20.85 -15.39
C LEU A 110 -36.19 -20.49 -16.40
N GLU A 111 -35.51 -21.50 -16.93
CA GLU A 111 -34.37 -21.39 -17.84
C GLU A 111 -34.73 -20.57 -19.09
N SER A 112 -35.90 -20.83 -19.68
CA SER A 112 -36.37 -20.10 -20.86
C SER A 112 -36.64 -18.61 -20.63
N THR A 113 -36.96 -18.21 -19.39
CA THR A 113 -37.15 -16.80 -19.02
C THR A 113 -35.82 -16.17 -18.63
N PHE A 114 -34.95 -16.92 -17.95
CA PHE A 114 -33.58 -16.52 -17.67
C PHE A 114 -32.82 -16.21 -18.95
N ASP A 115 -32.86 -17.09 -19.95
CA ASP A 115 -32.18 -16.90 -21.24
C ASP A 115 -32.66 -15.64 -21.98
N LYS A 116 -33.97 -15.34 -21.91
CA LYS A 116 -34.52 -14.12 -22.51
C LYS A 116 -33.99 -12.87 -21.81
N VAL A 117 -33.97 -12.87 -20.48
CA VAL A 117 -33.43 -11.74 -19.68
C VAL A 117 -31.94 -11.59 -19.91
N TRP A 118 -31.19 -12.70 -19.92
CA TRP A 118 -29.76 -12.73 -20.18
C TRP A 118 -29.43 -12.16 -21.56
N ARG A 119 -30.16 -12.57 -22.59
CA ARG A 119 -30.01 -12.02 -23.93
C ARG A 119 -30.32 -10.53 -23.98
N CYS A 120 -31.37 -10.07 -23.30
CA CYS A 120 -31.68 -8.64 -23.19
C CYS A 120 -30.59 -7.85 -22.46
N LEU A 121 -29.89 -8.44 -21.50
CA LEU A 121 -28.76 -7.82 -20.80
C LEU A 121 -27.49 -7.77 -21.66
N VAL A 122 -27.18 -8.85 -22.38
CA VAL A 122 -25.95 -8.98 -23.17
C VAL A 122 -26.05 -8.24 -24.51
N GLU A 123 -27.23 -8.28 -25.16
CA GLU A 123 -27.44 -7.72 -26.50
C GLU A 123 -28.15 -6.35 -26.47
N GLY A 124 -28.67 -5.92 -25.32
CA GLY A 124 -29.51 -4.73 -25.22
C GLY A 124 -28.72 -3.43 -25.07
N GLN A 125 -29.12 -2.39 -25.82
CA GLN A 125 -28.75 -0.98 -25.57
C GLN A 125 -29.71 -0.31 -24.55
N PHE A 126 -30.45 -1.08 -23.76
CA PHE A 126 -31.52 -0.59 -22.89
C PHE A 126 -31.03 -0.44 -21.45
N GLY A 127 -31.39 0.67 -20.78
CA GLY A 127 -30.94 0.96 -19.42
C GLY A 127 -31.74 0.29 -18.29
N ILE A 128 -32.96 -0.20 -18.56
CA ILE A 128 -33.88 -0.75 -17.54
C ILE A 128 -34.67 -1.94 -18.12
N ILE A 129 -34.73 -3.06 -17.38
CA ILE A 129 -35.53 -4.24 -17.70
C ILE A 129 -36.59 -4.44 -16.62
N GLY A 130 -37.87 -4.54 -17.02
CA GLY A 130 -38.99 -4.81 -16.12
C GLY A 130 -39.51 -6.25 -16.27
N LEU A 131 -39.70 -6.96 -15.15
CA LEU A 131 -40.35 -8.28 -15.10
C LEU A 131 -41.76 -8.16 -14.50
N TYR A 132 -42.78 -8.60 -15.22
CA TYR A 132 -44.18 -8.55 -14.78
C TYR A 132 -44.89 -9.89 -14.96
N GLY A 133 -45.98 -10.12 -14.22
CA GLY A 133 -46.78 -11.36 -14.27
C GLY A 133 -47.49 -11.67 -12.95
N MET A 134 -48.29 -12.73 -12.94
CA MET A 134 -49.05 -13.18 -11.77
C MET A 134 -48.16 -13.44 -10.53
N GLY A 135 -48.73 -13.33 -9.32
CA GLY A 135 -48.02 -13.69 -8.08
C GLY A 135 -47.60 -15.16 -8.06
N GLY A 136 -46.45 -15.49 -7.45
CA GLY A 136 -45.99 -16.88 -7.30
C GLY A 136 -45.20 -17.49 -8.47
N VAL A 137 -45.10 -16.82 -9.63
CA VAL A 137 -44.41 -17.34 -10.82
C VAL A 137 -42.86 -17.24 -10.78
N GLY A 138 -42.27 -16.85 -9.65
CA GLY A 138 -40.81 -16.82 -9.48
C GLY A 138 -40.06 -15.59 -10.01
N LYS A 139 -40.74 -14.46 -10.30
CA LYS A 139 -40.08 -13.22 -10.77
C LYS A 139 -38.95 -12.75 -9.84
N THR A 140 -39.22 -12.71 -8.54
CA THR A 140 -38.23 -12.32 -7.52
C THR A 140 -37.15 -13.40 -7.35
N THR A 141 -37.49 -14.67 -7.58
CA THR A 141 -36.55 -15.80 -7.55
C THR A 141 -35.53 -15.75 -8.69
N LEU A 142 -35.89 -15.20 -9.85
CA LEU A 142 -34.96 -14.98 -10.97
C LEU A 142 -33.92 -13.89 -10.68
N LEU A 143 -34.25 -12.94 -9.79
CA LEU A 143 -33.44 -11.77 -9.47
C LEU A 143 -32.62 -11.93 -8.18
N PHE A 144 -32.73 -13.07 -7.49
CA PHE A 144 -31.97 -13.40 -6.27
C PHE A 144 -30.88 -14.42 -6.56
#